data_AF-A0A950SMM9-F1
#
_entry.id   AF-A0A950SMM9-F1
#
_cell.length_a   1.000
_cell.length_b   1.000
_cell.length_c   1.000
_cell.angle_alpha   90.00
_cell.angle_beta   90.00
_cell.angle_gamma   90.00
#
_symmetry.space_group_name_H-M   'P 1'
#
loop_
_entity.id
_entity.type
_entity.pdbx_description
1 polymer ?
#
loop_
_entity_poly.entity_id
_entity_poly.type
_entity_poly.pdbx_seq_one_letter_code
_entity_poly.pdbx_strand_id
1 'polypeptide(L)'
;EGPDSPAAQPGPRFMHGADAAPFQALKTKMEEEWTPQMMGVLGIDTASLPIIWDADFMYGPQTASGEDSYVLCEINVSSFFAVPDQAPAAMARSVLKRLLNARPQ
;
A
#
# COMPACT_ATOMS: atom_id res chain seq x y z
N GLU A 1 -15.88 -13.87 22.33
CA GLU A 1 -14.72 -14.74 22.12
C GLU A 1 -13.46 -13.89 21.99
N GLY A 2 -12.29 -14.44 22.30
CA GLY A 2 -11.02 -13.72 22.22
C GLY A 2 -10.34 -13.87 20.85
N PRO A 3 -9.23 -13.16 20.60
CA PRO A 3 -8.49 -13.20 19.34
C PRO A 3 -7.97 -14.59 18.95
N ASP A 4 -7.84 -15.51 19.92
CA ASP A 4 -7.36 -16.87 19.68
C ASP A 4 -8.48 -17.87 19.31
N SER A 5 -9.74 -17.43 19.20
CA SER A 5 -10.83 -18.35 18.88
C SER A 5 -10.71 -18.91 17.46
N PRO A 6 -11.18 -20.14 17.19
CA PRO A 6 -11.19 -20.70 15.84
C PRO A 6 -11.94 -19.82 14.82
N ALA A 7 -12.96 -19.07 15.28
CA ALA A 7 -13.72 -18.13 14.45
C ALA A 7 -12.97 -16.81 14.17
N ALA A 8 -11.97 -16.47 14.98
CA ALA A 8 -11.12 -15.29 14.81
C ALA A 8 -9.85 -15.58 13.98
N GLN A 9 -9.64 -16.83 13.56
CA GLN A 9 -8.48 -17.17 12.73
C GLN A 9 -8.60 -16.53 11.34
N PRO A 10 -7.55 -15.86 10.84
CA PRO A 10 -7.58 -15.25 9.53
C PRO A 10 -7.74 -16.32 8.44
N GLY A 11 -8.59 -16.01 7.46
CA GLY A 11 -8.76 -16.84 6.28
C GLY A 11 -7.48 -16.95 5.41
N PRO A 12 -7.53 -17.75 4.33
CA PRO A 12 -6.42 -17.84 3.39
C PRO A 12 -6.05 -16.44 2.84
N ARG A 13 -4.75 -16.14 2.82
CA ARG A 13 -4.21 -14.89 2.27
C ARG A 13 -4.02 -15.04 0.76
N PHE A 14 -4.67 -14.18 -0.01
CA PHE A 14 -4.51 -14.09 -1.46
C PHE A 14 -3.65 -12.86 -1.79
N MET A 15 -2.59 -13.08 -2.56
CA MET A 15 -1.72 -12.01 -3.04
C MET A 15 -1.89 -11.84 -4.54
N HIS A 16 -2.01 -10.59 -4.97
CA HIS A 16 -2.18 -10.23 -6.37
C HIS A 16 -1.00 -9.38 -6.85
N GLY A 17 -0.66 -9.53 -8.13
CA GLY A 17 0.33 -8.67 -8.78
C GLY A 17 -0.17 -7.22 -8.91
N ALA A 18 0.76 -6.29 -9.15
CA ALA A 18 0.45 -4.86 -9.26
C ALA A 18 -0.54 -4.52 -10.40
N ASP A 19 -0.60 -5.37 -11.43
CA ASP A 19 -1.45 -5.19 -12.62
C ASP A 19 -2.81 -5.91 -12.50
N ALA A 20 -3.14 -6.46 -11.33
CA ALA A 20 -4.41 -7.15 -11.13
C ALA A 20 -5.59 -6.19 -11.33
N ALA A 21 -6.41 -6.48 -12.34
CA ALA A 21 -7.51 -5.61 -12.79
C ALA A 21 -8.48 -5.19 -11.65
N PRO A 22 -8.91 -6.09 -10.73
CA PRO A 22 -9.85 -5.70 -9.67
C PRO A 22 -9.32 -4.64 -8.71
N PHE A 23 -7.99 -4.47 -8.61
CA PHE A 23 -7.36 -3.61 -7.61
C PHE A 23 -6.79 -2.31 -8.19
N GLN A 24 -7.00 -2.03 -9.49
CA GLN A 24 -6.48 -0.82 -10.11
C GLN A 24 -7.10 0.46 -9.51
N ALA A 25 -8.40 0.46 -9.23
CA ALA A 25 -9.05 1.61 -8.59
C ALA A 25 -8.45 1.92 -7.21
N LEU A 26 -8.20 0.89 -6.40
CA LEU A 26 -7.56 1.02 -5.11
C LEU A 26 -6.09 1.50 -5.24
N LYS A 27 -5.34 0.94 -6.20
CA LYS A 27 -3.98 1.38 -6.50
C LYS A 27 -3.93 2.88 -6.85
N THR A 28 -4.84 3.34 -7.71
CA THR A 28 -4.98 4.77 -8.04
C THR A 28 -5.25 5.61 -6.79
N LYS A 29 -6.16 5.17 -5.90
CA LYS A 29 -6.40 5.88 -4.63
C LYS A 29 -5.16 5.98 -3.74
N MET A 30 -4.41 4.89 -3.60
CA MET A 30 -3.16 4.90 -2.84
C MET A 30 -2.13 5.86 -3.43
N GLU A 31 -1.93 5.82 -4.75
CA GLU A 31 -0.87 6.57 -5.44
C GLU A 31 -1.20 8.05 -5.63
N GLU A 32 -2.46 8.39 -5.91
CA GLU A 32 -2.85 9.75 -6.31
C GLU A 32 -3.56 10.53 -5.19
N GLU A 33 -4.13 9.84 -4.20
CA GLU A 33 -4.98 10.47 -3.17
C GLU A 33 -4.40 10.30 -1.76
N TRP A 34 -4.42 9.08 -1.24
CA TRP A 34 -4.17 8.83 0.19
C TRP A 34 -2.71 9.03 0.61
N THR A 35 -1.76 8.49 -0.15
CA THR A 35 -0.32 8.66 0.19
C THR A 35 0.10 10.13 0.07
N PRO A 36 -0.21 10.86 -1.03
CA PRO A 36 0.13 12.28 -1.13
C PRO A 36 -0.50 13.15 -0.03
N GLN A 37 -1.77 12.89 0.33
CA GLN A 37 -2.43 13.61 1.41
C GLN A 37 -1.78 13.34 2.78
N MET A 38 -1.51 12.07 3.10
CA MET A 38 -0.80 11.71 4.34
C MET A 38 0.55 12.42 4.44
N MET A 39 1.33 12.40 3.35
CA MET A 39 2.62 13.10 3.29
C MET A 39 2.48 14.59 3.55
N GLY A 40 1.48 15.24 2.94
CA GLY A 40 1.20 16.66 3.15
C GLY A 40 0.81 16.98 4.60
N VAL A 41 -0.02 16.15 5.22
CA VAL A 41 -0.46 16.32 6.61
C VAL A 41 0.69 16.11 7.60
N LEU A 42 1.56 15.12 7.35
CA LEU A 42 2.65 14.76 8.24
C LEU A 42 3.98 15.50 7.95
N GLY A 43 4.04 16.27 6.86
CA GLY A 43 5.27 16.94 6.42
C GLY A 43 6.36 15.98 5.98
N ILE A 44 5.99 14.83 5.40
CA ILE A 44 6.93 13.80 4.93
C ILE A 44 7.32 14.09 3.48
N ASP A 45 8.62 14.26 3.24
CA ASP A 45 9.15 14.39 1.88
C ASP A 45 9.17 13.04 1.15
N THR A 46 8.93 13.07 -0.16
CA THR A 46 8.92 11.88 -1.02
C THR A 46 10.23 11.09 -0.98
N ALA A 47 11.38 11.78 -0.88
CA ALA A 47 12.68 11.11 -0.79
C ALA A 47 12.91 10.46 0.58
N SER A 48 12.17 10.90 1.60
CA SER A 48 12.19 10.36 2.96
C SER A 48 11.30 9.13 3.13
N LEU A 49 10.44 8.82 2.16
CA LEU A 49 9.56 7.65 2.25
C LEU A 49 10.39 6.36 2.34
N PRO A 50 10.14 5.50 3.36
CA PRO A 50 10.59 4.11 3.39
C PRO A 50 10.00 3.34 2.21
N ILE A 51 10.61 2.18 1.93
CA ILE A 51 10.46 1.51 0.64
C ILE A 51 9.16 0.68 0.55
N ILE A 52 8.58 0.30 1.69
CA ILE A 52 7.35 -0.49 1.74
C ILE A 52 6.34 0.17 2.68
N TRP A 53 5.15 0.39 2.16
CA TRP A 53 3.98 0.84 2.88
C TRP A 53 2.85 -0.13 2.60
N ASP A 54 2.10 -0.47 3.64
CA ASP A 54 0.83 -1.17 3.55
C ASP A 54 -0.30 -0.25 3.98
N ALA A 55 -1.49 -0.56 3.50
CA ALA A 55 -2.69 0.14 3.89
C ALA A 55 -3.84 -0.86 4.04
N ASP A 56 -4.57 -0.69 5.13
CA ASP A 56 -5.77 -1.44 5.42
C ASP A 56 -6.99 -0.58 5.07
N PHE A 57 -7.96 -1.20 4.41
CA PHE A 57 -9.18 -0.54 3.96
C PHE A 57 -10.37 -1.49 4.06
N MET A 58 -11.55 -0.91 4.12
CA MET A 58 -12.82 -1.62 4.07
C MET A 58 -13.63 -1.14 2.87
N TYR A 59 -14.50 -2.00 2.34
CA TYR A 59 -15.51 -1.55 1.39
C TYR A 59 -16.43 -0.53 2.05
N GLY A 60 -16.60 0.60 1.38
CA GLY A 60 -17.63 1.58 1.70
C GLY A 60 -18.94 1.29 0.96
N PRO A 61 -19.94 2.17 1.11
CA PRO A 61 -21.16 2.11 0.31
C PRO A 61 -20.84 2.23 -1.19
N GLN A 62 -21.48 1.43 -2.04
CA GLN A 62 -21.30 1.60 -3.48
C GLN A 62 -21.71 3.00 -3.93
N THR A 63 -21.02 3.51 -4.94
CA THR A 63 -21.35 4.80 -5.55
C THR A 63 -22.74 4.75 -6.20
N ALA A 64 -23.28 5.91 -6.60
CA ALA A 64 -24.53 5.97 -7.34
C ALA A 64 -24.49 5.23 -8.70
N SER A 65 -23.29 5.04 -9.27
CA SER A 65 -23.03 4.24 -10.47
C SER A 65 -22.86 2.74 -10.18
N GLY A 66 -22.91 2.32 -8.92
CA GLY A 66 -22.74 0.92 -8.49
C GLY A 66 -21.29 0.47 -8.37
N GLU A 67 -20.34 1.41 -8.38
CA GLU A 67 -18.91 1.10 -8.25
C GLU A 67 -18.54 0.93 -6.78
N ASP A 68 -17.54 0.09 -6.52
CA ASP A 68 -17.02 -0.08 -5.17
C ASP A 68 -16.38 1.21 -4.67
N SER A 69 -16.67 1.56 -3.42
CA SER A 69 -15.96 2.60 -2.70
C SER A 69 -15.15 1.99 -1.56
N TYR A 70 -14.21 2.77 -1.03
CA TYR A 70 -13.26 2.31 -0.04
C TYR A 70 -13.14 3.32 1.08
N VAL A 71 -13.14 2.82 2.31
CA VAL A 71 -12.80 3.58 3.51
C VAL A 71 -11.39 3.20 3.90
N LEU A 72 -10.47 4.18 3.84
CA LEU A 72 -9.11 4.01 4.35
C LEU A 72 -9.18 3.89 5.88
N CYS A 73 -8.59 2.83 6.42
CA CYS A 73 -8.52 2.62 7.88
C CYS A 73 -7.16 3.05 8.41
N GLU A 74 -6.09 2.55 7.81
CA GLU A 74 -4.72 2.73 8.30
C GLU A 74 -3.73 2.72 7.14
N ILE A 75 -2.63 3.47 7.31
CA ILE A 75 -1.43 3.38 6.48
C ILE A 75 -0.25 3.16 7.43
N ASN A 76 0.53 2.11 7.17
CA ASN A 76 1.66 1.73 8.01
C ASN A 76 2.96 1.59 7.20
N VAL A 77 4.08 1.81 7.90
CA VAL A 77 5.41 1.43 7.40
C VAL A 77 5.68 0.01 7.84
N SER A 78 5.61 -0.92 6.89
CA SER A 78 5.76 -2.34 7.19
C SER A 78 7.18 -2.82 6.92
N SER A 79 7.78 -3.52 7.89
CA SER A 79 8.98 -4.34 7.69
C SER A 79 8.64 -5.82 7.48
N PHE A 80 7.37 -6.12 7.15
CA PHE A 80 6.82 -7.48 7.20
C PHE A 80 7.25 -8.34 6.00
N PHE A 81 7.39 -9.65 6.26
CA PHE A 81 7.98 -10.62 5.34
C PHE A 81 6.99 -11.17 4.29
N ALA A 82 5.70 -10.87 4.41
CA ALA A 82 4.68 -11.24 3.43
C ALA A 82 4.49 -10.11 2.40
N VAL A 83 5.58 -9.73 1.74
CA VAL A 83 5.53 -8.85 0.58
C VAL A 83 5.39 -9.67 -0.70
N PRO A 84 4.75 -9.14 -1.76
CA PRO A 84 4.72 -9.82 -3.04
C PRO A 84 6.14 -10.11 -3.57
N ASP A 85 6.35 -11.24 -4.26
CA ASP A 85 7.66 -11.68 -4.78
C ASP A 85 8.35 -10.62 -5.66
N GLN A 86 7.58 -9.75 -6.32
CA GLN A 86 8.11 -8.66 -7.14
C GLN A 86 8.65 -7.47 -6.34
N ALA A 87 8.27 -7.31 -5.07
CA ALA A 87 8.61 -6.14 -4.26
C ALA A 87 10.13 -5.98 -4.08
N PRO A 88 10.91 -7.01 -3.69
CA PRO A 88 12.35 -6.87 -3.50
C PRO A 88 13.09 -6.30 -4.72
N ALA A 89 12.76 -6.76 -5.92
CA ALA A 89 13.38 -6.25 -7.14
C ALA A 89 12.99 -4.79 -7.43
N ALA A 90 11.73 -4.40 -7.19
CA ALA A 90 11.28 -3.03 -7.34
C ALA A 90 11.95 -2.07 -6.34
N MET A 91 12.12 -2.52 -5.09
CA MET A 91 12.86 -1.81 -4.06
C MET A 91 14.30 -1.56 -4.47
N ALA A 92 15.02 -2.61 -4.89
CA ALA A 92 16.42 -2.49 -5.30
C ALA A 92 16.61 -1.49 -6.45
N ARG A 93 15.72 -1.51 -7.46
CA ARG A 93 15.74 -0.52 -8.56
C ARG A 93 15.52 0.91 -8.08
N SER A 94 14.58 1.10 -7.15
CA SER A 94 14.27 2.43 -6.60
C SER A 94 15.42 2.99 -5.77
N VAL A 95 16.06 2.16 -4.95
CA VAL A 95 17.27 2.52 -4.19
C VAL A 95 18.42 2.86 -5.13
N LEU A 96 18.68 2.03 -6.14
CA LEU A 96 19.73 2.30 -7.12
C LEU A 96 19.51 3.66 -7.82
N LYS A 97 18.29 3.96 -8.25
CA LYS A 97 17.94 5.25 -8.87
C LYS A 97 18.22 6.42 -7.93
N ARG A 98 17.89 6.30 -6.63
CA ARG A 98 18.19 7.33 -5.62
C ARG A 98 19.70 7.54 -5.45
N LEU A 99 20.48 6.45 -5.34
CA LEU A 99 21.94 6.52 -5.20
C LEU A 99 22.63 7.16 -6.40
N LEU A 100 22.15 6.85 -7.62
CA LEU A 100 22.67 7.45 -8.85
C LEU A 100 22.36 8.95 -8.93
N ASN A 101 21.15 9.36 -8.51
CA ASN A 101 20.75 10.77 -8.51
C ASN A 101 21.39 11.61 -7.39
N ALA A 102 21.80 10.98 -6.30
CA ALA A 102 22.45 11.65 -5.17
C ALA A 102 23.96 11.86 -5.37
N ARG A 103 24.55 11.31 -6.45
CA ARG A 103 25.98 11.44 -6.72
C ARG A 103 26.27 12.86 -7.22
N PRO A 104 27.16 13.63 -6.56
CA PRO A 104 27.59 14.92 -7.10
C PRO A 104 28.29 14.70 -8.45
N GLN A 105 28.09 15.63 -9.39
CA GLN A 105 28.84 15.67 -10.65
C GLN A 105 30.34 15.82 -10.43
#